data_AF-A0A7Y4T974-F1
#
_entry.id   AF-A0A7Y4T974-F1
#
_cell.length_a   1.000
_cell.length_b   1.000
_cell.length_c   1.000
_cell.angle_alpha   90.00
_cell.angle_beta   90.00
_cell.angle_gamma   90.00
#
_symmetry.space_group_name_H-M   'P 1'
#
loop_
_entity.id
_entity.type
_entity.pdbx_description
1 polymer ?
#
loop_
_entity_poly.entity_id
_entity_poly.type
_entity_poly.pdbx_seq_one_letter_code
_entity_poly.pdbx_strand_id
1 'polypeptide(L)'
;MSEAYSNGATCAVAVVTIVVRGPDKKVVWVEALQADQIMTFVDANTVPKMKAALREWLFQQHTFKSTGDLPEWKKGADSPVPLGEFPFYPDFGMEQAGYAQIRAEKRSIFCYVQGMESLACIAISKDGTATKLGAQSFPG
;
A
#
# COMPACT_ATOMS: atom_id res chain seq x y z
N MET A 1 -6.67 12.14 -2.38
CA MET A 1 -7.61 11.43 -3.27
C MET A 1 -6.86 10.28 -3.92
N SER A 2 -7.46 9.10 -4.03
CA SER A 2 -6.88 7.97 -4.77
C SER A 2 -7.80 7.59 -5.94
N GLU A 3 -7.20 7.15 -7.03
CA GLU A 3 -7.88 6.62 -8.21
C GLU A 3 -7.11 5.41 -8.74
N ALA A 4 -7.82 4.46 -9.34
CA ALA A 4 -7.22 3.28 -9.94
C ALA A 4 -7.88 2.98 -11.28
N TYR A 5 -7.07 2.52 -12.23
CA TYR A 5 -7.51 2.12 -13.56
C TYR A 5 -6.66 0.97 -14.08
N SER A 6 -7.08 0.37 -15.19
CA SER A 6 -6.29 -0.64 -15.88
C SER A 6 -6.26 -0.38 -17.38
N ASN A 7 -5.17 -0.82 -18.01
CA ASN A 7 -4.96 -0.69 -19.46
C ASN A 7 -4.28 -1.95 -20.00
N GLY A 8 -4.78 -2.47 -21.12
CA GLY A 8 -4.19 -3.62 -21.78
C GLY A 8 -5.09 -4.19 -22.87
N ALA A 9 -4.56 -5.10 -23.68
CA ALA A 9 -5.31 -5.74 -24.76
C ALA A 9 -6.46 -6.62 -24.24
N THR A 10 -6.28 -7.24 -23.07
CA THR A 10 -7.31 -7.98 -22.34
C THR A 10 -7.17 -7.69 -20.84
N CYS A 11 -8.20 -7.97 -20.05
CA CYS A 11 -8.10 -7.83 -18.60
C CYS A 11 -7.08 -8.80 -17.96
N ALA A 12 -6.80 -9.93 -18.61
CA ALA A 12 -5.83 -10.92 -18.11
C ALA A 12 -4.37 -10.47 -18.24
N VAL A 13 -4.06 -9.56 -19.16
CA VAL A 13 -2.71 -9.01 -19.38
C VAL A 13 -2.67 -7.51 -19.15
N ALA A 14 -3.63 -6.97 -18.41
CA ALA A 14 -3.71 -5.55 -18.15
C ALA A 14 -2.64 -5.11 -17.14
N VAL A 15 -2.13 -3.91 -17.33
CA VAL A 15 -1.43 -3.17 -16.28
C VAL A 15 -2.48 -2.46 -15.45
N VAL A 16 -2.46 -2.66 -14.14
CA VAL A 16 -3.26 -1.92 -13.17
C VAL A 16 -2.42 -0.78 -12.63
N THR A 17 -3.03 0.38 -12.44
CA THR A 17 -2.35 1.59 -11.96
C THR A 17 -3.16 2.20 -10.85
N ILE A 18 -2.48 2.56 -9.77
CA ILE A 18 -3.02 3.40 -8.70
C ILE A 18 -2.31 4.73 -8.68
N VAL A 19 -3.09 5.80 -8.52
CA VAL A 19 -2.59 7.15 -8.39
C VAL A 19 -3.12 7.72 -7.08
N VAL A 20 -2.23 8.21 -6.24
CA VAL A 20 -2.58 8.94 -5.02
C VAL A 20 -2.17 10.38 -5.18
N ARG A 21 -3.11 11.26 -4.86
CA ARG A 21 -2.98 12.72 -4.91
C ARG A 21 -3.03 13.31 -3.52
N GLY A 22 -2.11 14.23 -3.26
CA GLY A 22 -2.05 15.00 -2.02
C GLY A 22 -3.21 16.00 -1.89
N PRO A 23 -3.25 16.76 -0.78
CA PRO A 23 -4.30 17.75 -0.53
C PRO A 23 -4.40 18.84 -1.62
N ASP A 24 -3.27 19.17 -2.26
CA ASP A 24 -3.19 20.15 -3.37
C ASP A 24 -3.57 19.56 -4.74
N LYS A 25 -4.07 18.31 -4.78
CA LYS A 25 -4.45 17.53 -5.97
C LYS A 25 -3.29 17.14 -6.90
N LYS A 26 -2.04 17.45 -6.55
CA LYS A 26 -0.88 16.94 -7.29
C LYS A 26 -0.72 15.44 -7.05
N VAL A 27 -0.18 14.75 -8.04
CA VAL A 27 0.21 13.34 -7.91
C VAL A 27 1.39 13.27 -6.95
N VAL A 28 1.27 12.44 -5.93
CA VAL A 28 2.30 12.25 -4.90
C VAL A 28 2.78 10.81 -4.86
N TRP A 29 1.98 9.87 -5.38
CA TRP A 29 2.34 8.46 -5.51
C TRP A 29 1.69 7.87 -6.76
N VAL A 30 2.44 7.02 -7.47
CA VAL A 30 1.95 6.20 -8.57
C VAL A 30 2.58 4.83 -8.45
N GLU A 31 1.78 3.79 -8.62
CA GLU A 31 2.26 2.43 -8.77
C GLU A 31 1.56 1.79 -9.98
N ALA A 32 2.31 1.08 -10.81
CA ALA A 32 1.81 0.39 -11.98
C ALA A 32 2.39 -1.03 -12.05
N LEU A 33 1.52 -2.03 -12.05
CA LEU A 33 1.88 -3.45 -11.90
C LEU A 33 1.06 -4.30 -12.88
N GLN A 34 1.59 -5.46 -13.28
CA GLN A 34 0.81 -6.40 -14.09
C GLN A 34 -0.29 -7.01 -13.23
N ALA A 35 -1.52 -7.09 -13.75
CA ALA A 35 -2.69 -7.56 -13.01
C ALA A 35 -2.49 -8.99 -12.46
N ASP A 36 -1.85 -9.87 -13.23
CA ASP A 36 -1.59 -11.26 -12.86
C ASP A 36 -0.53 -11.43 -11.75
N GLN A 37 0.15 -10.36 -11.35
CA GLN A 37 1.13 -10.36 -10.24
C GLN A 37 0.53 -9.91 -8.91
N ILE A 38 -0.74 -9.51 -8.91
CA ILE A 38 -1.40 -8.87 -7.77
C ILE A 38 -2.61 -9.70 -7.38
N MET A 39 -2.64 -10.20 -6.14
CA MET A 39 -3.66 -11.16 -5.68
C MET A 39 -5.10 -10.69 -5.96
N THR A 40 -5.36 -9.40 -5.74
CA THR A 40 -6.68 -8.77 -5.99
C THR A 40 -7.17 -8.91 -7.44
N PHE A 41 -6.28 -9.12 -8.40
CA PHE A 41 -6.58 -9.11 -9.83
C PHE A 41 -6.39 -10.45 -10.55
N VAL A 42 -5.91 -11.51 -9.87
CA VAL A 42 -5.63 -12.83 -10.48
C VAL A 42 -6.81 -13.37 -11.28
N ASP A 43 -8.03 -13.25 -10.73
CA ASP A 43 -9.26 -13.72 -11.38
C ASP A 43 -10.03 -12.63 -12.13
N ALA A 44 -9.48 -11.43 -12.23
CA ALA A 44 -10.12 -10.25 -12.80
C ALA A 44 -10.10 -10.23 -14.34
N ASN A 45 -10.28 -11.39 -14.97
CA ASN A 45 -10.13 -11.61 -16.42
C ASN A 45 -11.28 -11.10 -17.30
N THR A 46 -12.27 -10.39 -16.73
CA THR A 46 -13.37 -9.76 -17.47
C THR A 46 -13.56 -8.32 -17.02
N VAL A 47 -14.16 -7.48 -17.86
CA VAL A 47 -14.40 -6.06 -17.54
C VAL A 47 -15.18 -5.88 -16.23
N PRO A 48 -16.28 -6.61 -15.94
CA PRO A 48 -16.99 -6.47 -14.68
C PRO A 48 -16.13 -6.84 -13.46
N LYS A 49 -15.37 -7.94 -13.55
CA LYS A 49 -14.48 -8.37 -12.46
C LYS A 49 -13.33 -7.39 -12.24
N MET A 50 -12.70 -6.90 -13.31
CA MET A 50 -11.64 -5.88 -13.25
C MET A 50 -12.14 -4.59 -12.59
N LYS A 51 -13.35 -4.12 -12.92
CA LYS A 51 -13.95 -2.96 -12.24
C LYS A 51 -14.21 -3.21 -10.76
N ALA A 52 -14.62 -4.43 -10.38
CA ALA A 52 -14.81 -4.80 -8.99
C ALA A 52 -13.46 -4.82 -8.24
N ALA A 53 -12.45 -5.48 -8.81
CA ALA A 53 -11.11 -5.57 -8.27
C ALA A 53 -10.44 -4.18 -8.10
N LEU A 54 -10.58 -3.28 -9.08
CA LEU A 54 -10.07 -1.90 -8.97
C LEU A 54 -10.71 -1.13 -7.81
N ARG A 55 -12.02 -1.30 -7.58
CA ARG A 55 -12.70 -0.69 -6.43
C ARG A 55 -12.24 -1.31 -5.13
N GLU A 56 -12.12 -2.62 -5.09
CA GLU A 56 -11.61 -3.31 -3.91
C GLU A 56 -10.21 -2.81 -3.57
N TRP A 57 -9.31 -2.75 -4.55
CA TRP A 57 -7.93 -2.29 -4.39
C TRP A 57 -7.81 -0.87 -3.82
N LEU A 58 -8.77 0.02 -4.15
CA LEU A 58 -8.83 1.38 -3.60
C LEU A 58 -9.38 1.46 -2.17
N PHE A 59 -10.28 0.55 -1.79
CA PHE A 59 -11.07 0.62 -0.56
C PHE A 59 -10.89 -0.61 0.34
N GLN A 60 -9.74 -1.28 0.24
CA GLN A 60 -9.43 -2.44 1.07
C GLN A 60 -9.62 -2.08 2.55
N GLN A 61 -10.21 -2.99 3.32
CA GLN A 61 -10.33 -2.82 4.76
C GLN A 61 -8.90 -2.75 5.34
N HIS A 62 -8.43 -1.54 5.62
CA HIS A 62 -7.06 -1.34 6.05
C HIS A 62 -6.89 -1.83 7.49
N THR A 63 -5.92 -2.72 7.71
CA THR A 63 -5.45 -3.12 9.05
C THR A 63 -4.99 -1.88 9.85
N PHE A 64 -4.38 -0.91 9.17
CA PHE A 64 -3.87 0.32 9.76
C PHE A 64 -4.77 1.51 9.38
N LYS A 65 -5.26 2.26 10.36
CA LYS A 65 -6.08 3.47 10.14
C LYS A 65 -5.21 4.73 10.08
N SER A 66 -4.04 4.68 10.72
CA SER A 66 -3.04 5.75 10.75
C SER A 66 -1.63 5.17 10.85
N THR A 67 -0.62 6.00 10.62
CA THR A 67 0.78 5.60 10.86
C THR A 67 1.05 5.21 12.32
N GLY A 68 0.23 5.67 13.27
CA GLY A 68 0.35 5.29 14.68
C GLY A 68 -0.03 3.83 14.96
N ASP A 69 -0.82 3.22 14.07
CA ASP A 69 -1.25 1.83 14.19
C ASP A 69 -0.20 0.84 13.66
N LEU A 70 0.87 1.34 13.04
CA LEU A 70 1.95 0.49 12.57
C LEU A 70 2.65 -0.21 13.73
N PRO A 71 3.21 -1.41 13.52
CA PRO A 71 3.88 -2.17 14.57
C PRO A 71 5.07 -1.41 15.17
N GLU A 72 5.36 -1.60 16.45
CA GLU A 72 6.48 -0.90 17.08
C GLU A 72 7.83 -1.48 16.66
N TRP A 73 8.76 -0.63 16.22
CA TRP A 73 10.17 -0.99 16.04
C TRP A 73 10.96 -0.58 17.28
N LYS A 74 11.16 -1.54 18.19
CA LYS A 74 11.88 -1.30 19.44
C LYS A 74 13.34 -0.97 19.16
N LYS A 75 13.89 -0.05 19.95
CA LYS A 75 15.29 0.38 19.85
C LYS A 75 16.23 -0.83 19.91
N GLY A 76 17.07 -0.98 18.89
CA GLY A 76 18.06 -2.05 18.79
C GLY A 76 17.52 -3.40 18.32
N ALA A 77 16.23 -3.52 18.01
CA ALA A 77 15.68 -4.72 17.37
C ALA A 77 15.94 -4.68 15.85
N ASP A 78 16.04 -5.82 15.18
CA ASP A 78 16.29 -5.84 13.73
C ASP A 78 15.09 -5.39 12.90
N SER A 79 13.87 -5.56 13.42
CA SER A 79 12.62 -5.22 12.72
C SER A 79 11.49 -4.83 13.68
N PRO A 80 10.36 -4.28 13.16
CA PRO A 80 9.15 -4.09 13.95
C PRO A 80 8.62 -5.40 14.54
N VAL A 81 8.07 -5.31 15.76
CA VAL A 81 7.41 -6.42 16.44
C VAL A 81 6.06 -6.67 15.79
N PRO A 82 5.76 -7.85 15.23
CA PRO A 82 4.49 -8.11 14.55
C PRO A 82 3.28 -7.86 15.47
N LEU A 83 2.21 -7.25 14.94
CA LEU A 83 0.93 -7.05 15.64
C LEU A 83 0.00 -8.27 15.52
N GLY A 84 0.45 -9.34 14.87
CA GLY A 84 -0.31 -10.56 14.61
C GLY A 84 0.54 -11.57 13.86
N GLU A 85 -0.11 -12.45 13.09
CA GLU A 85 0.56 -13.50 12.32
C GLU A 85 1.44 -12.95 11.19
N PHE A 86 1.11 -11.77 10.66
CA PHE A 86 1.79 -11.22 9.50
C PHE A 86 2.75 -10.08 9.83
N PRO A 87 4.07 -10.26 9.62
CA PRO A 87 5.06 -9.21 9.85
C PRO A 87 4.88 -8.01 8.92
N PHE A 88 5.31 -6.85 9.43
CA PHE A 88 5.49 -5.64 8.64
C PHE A 88 7.00 -5.42 8.45
N TYR A 89 7.41 -5.28 7.20
CA TYR A 89 8.78 -5.01 6.80
C TYR A 89 8.89 -3.53 6.42
N PRO A 90 9.66 -2.72 7.16
CA PRO A 90 9.93 -1.34 6.77
C PRO A 90 10.55 -1.25 5.37
N ASP A 91 10.30 -0.13 4.69
CA ASP A 91 10.87 0.11 3.37
C ASP A 91 12.41 0.12 3.40
N PHE A 92 13.04 -0.17 2.27
CA PHE A 92 14.49 -0.21 2.20
C PHE A 92 15.11 1.14 2.58
N GLY A 93 16.09 1.14 3.49
CA GLY A 93 16.72 2.35 3.99
C GLY A 93 15.92 3.09 5.07
N MET A 94 14.75 2.59 5.49
CA MET A 94 14.01 3.13 6.62
C MET A 94 14.78 2.86 7.93
N GLU A 95 15.16 3.91 8.64
CA GLU A 95 15.81 3.81 9.94
C GLU A 95 14.80 3.76 11.09
N GLN A 96 15.16 3.10 12.19
CA GLN A 96 14.34 3.01 13.42
C GLN A 96 13.85 4.37 13.92
N ALA A 97 14.71 5.38 13.91
CA ALA A 97 14.38 6.71 14.41
C ALA A 97 13.34 7.41 13.50
N GLY A 98 13.53 7.36 12.18
CA GLY A 98 12.59 7.92 11.21
C GLY A 98 11.24 7.21 11.26
N TYR A 99 11.25 5.88 11.33
CA TYR A 99 10.04 5.08 11.50
C TYR A 99 9.27 5.44 12.78
N ALA A 100 9.96 5.56 13.91
CA ALA A 100 9.35 5.96 15.19
C ALA A 100 8.74 7.37 15.12
N GLN A 101 9.40 8.31 14.45
CA GLN A 101 8.88 9.66 14.22
C GLN A 101 7.59 9.62 13.39
N ILE A 102 7.57 8.89 12.27
CA ILE A 102 6.39 8.77 11.41
C ILE A 102 5.20 8.16 12.18
N ARG A 103 5.45 7.16 13.03
CA ARG A 103 4.41 6.57 13.91
C ARG A 103 3.85 7.61 14.88
N ALA A 104 4.72 8.40 15.51
CA ALA A 104 4.31 9.41 16.50
C ALA A 104 3.40 10.50 15.90
N GLU A 105 3.53 10.77 14.60
CA GLU A 105 2.75 11.79 13.91
C GLU A 105 1.31 11.38 13.58
N LYS A 106 0.96 10.09 13.68
CA LYS A 106 -0.40 9.55 13.46
C LYS A 106 -1.04 10.05 12.15
N ARG A 107 -0.25 10.10 11.09
CA ARG A 107 -0.68 10.59 9.77
C ARG A 107 -1.63 9.61 9.11
N SER A 108 -2.39 10.10 8.14
CA SER A 108 -3.15 9.23 7.25
C SER A 108 -2.20 8.28 6.51
N ILE A 109 -2.57 7.01 6.50
CA ILE A 109 -1.86 5.94 5.81
C ILE A 109 -2.76 5.44 4.68
N PHE A 110 -2.15 5.08 3.57
CA PHE A 110 -2.83 4.41 2.46
C PHE A 110 -2.11 3.10 2.19
N CYS A 111 -2.81 1.98 2.31
CA CYS A 111 -2.25 0.67 2.05
C CYS A 111 -2.99 -0.04 0.93
N TYR A 112 -2.26 -0.75 0.07
CA TYR A 112 -2.80 -1.44 -1.09
C TYR A 112 -2.02 -2.73 -1.35
N VAL A 113 -2.69 -3.78 -1.79
CA VAL A 113 -2.04 -5.03 -2.22
C VAL A 113 -1.06 -4.74 -3.37
N GLN A 114 0.22 -5.04 -3.20
CA GLN A 114 1.28 -4.78 -4.20
C GLN A 114 1.88 -6.07 -4.78
N GLY A 115 1.32 -7.22 -4.43
CA GLY A 115 1.83 -8.53 -4.84
C GLY A 115 0.85 -9.64 -4.49
N MET A 116 1.33 -10.88 -4.58
CA MET A 116 0.52 -12.06 -4.23
C MET A 116 0.27 -12.16 -2.72
N GLU A 117 1.23 -11.73 -1.91
CA GLU A 117 1.21 -11.96 -0.45
C GLU A 117 1.65 -10.71 0.34
N SER A 118 1.59 -9.52 -0.26
CA SER A 118 2.02 -8.30 0.43
C SER A 118 1.19 -7.07 0.09
N LEU A 119 0.97 -6.25 1.12
CA LEU A 119 0.32 -4.95 1.04
C LEU A 119 1.36 -3.85 1.30
N ALA A 120 1.57 -2.96 0.35
CA ALA A 120 2.38 -1.77 0.53
C ALA A 120 1.62 -0.78 1.40
N CYS A 121 2.33 -0.03 2.25
CA CYS A 121 1.76 1.08 2.98
C CYS A 121 2.57 2.36 2.73
N ILE A 122 1.88 3.44 2.43
CA ILE A 122 2.45 4.77 2.22
C ILE A 122 1.84 5.77 3.21
N ALA A 123 2.63 6.74 3.68
CA ALA A 123 2.12 7.91 4.38
C ALA A 123 2.15 9.12 3.46
N ILE A 124 1.16 10.00 3.61
CA ILE A 124 1.21 11.33 3.01
C ILE A 124 1.60 12.33 4.10
N SER A 125 2.69 13.03 3.85
CA SER A 125 3.26 14.04 4.73
C SER A 125 2.48 15.35 4.67
N LYS A 126 2.64 16.21 5.70
CA LYS A 126 1.95 17.51 5.76
C LYS A 126 2.33 18.45 4.61
N ASP A 127 3.55 18.33 4.11
CA ASP A 127 4.06 19.04 2.94
C ASP A 127 3.56 18.46 1.60
N GLY A 128 2.73 17.41 1.66
CA GLY A 128 2.19 16.72 0.48
C GLY A 128 3.09 15.61 -0.06
N THR A 129 4.26 15.37 0.51
CA THR A 129 5.17 14.31 0.03
C THR A 129 4.65 12.93 0.44
N ALA A 130 4.59 11.96 -0.48
CA ALA A 130 4.30 10.57 -0.12
C ALA A 130 5.60 9.81 0.16
N THR A 131 5.56 8.93 1.16
CA THR A 131 6.70 8.08 1.53
C THR A 131 6.21 6.64 1.71
N LYS A 132 6.90 5.69 1.07
CA LYS A 132 6.68 4.27 1.32
C LYS A 132 7.21 3.92 2.69
N LEU A 133 6.35 3.34 3.52
CA LEU A 133 6.69 2.98 4.90
C LEU A 133 7.21 1.56 4.97
N GLY A 134 6.75 0.70 4.06
CA GLY A 134 7.07 -0.70 4.03
C GLY A 134 5.92 -1.53 3.46
N ALA A 135 5.96 -2.83 3.75
CA ALA A 135 4.92 -3.76 3.37
C ALA A 135 4.59 -4.73 4.50
N GLN A 136 3.30 -5.04 4.68
CA GLN A 136 2.85 -6.15 5.53
C GLN A 136 2.54 -7.36 4.66
N SER A 137 2.96 -8.54 5.11
CA SER A 137 2.57 -9.78 4.44
C SER A 137 1.09 -10.12 4.72
N PHE A 138 0.50 -11.02 3.94
CA PHE A 138 -0.80 -11.64 4.22
C PHE A 138 -0.86 -13.03 3.55
N PRO A 139 -1.83 -13.90 3.88
CA PRO A 139 -1.93 -15.23 3.26
C PRO A 139 -2.18 -15.17 1.75
N GLY A 140 -1.42 -15.94 0.98
CA GLY A 140 -1.72 -16.23 -0.43
C GLY A 140 -2.90 -17.16 -0.62
#